data_AF-A0A651DK39-F1
#
_entry.id   AF-A0A651DK39-F1
#
_cell.length_a   1.000
_cell.length_b   1.000
_cell.length_c   1.000
_cell.angle_alpha   90.00
_cell.angle_beta   90.00
_cell.angle_gamma   90.00
#
_symmetry.space_group_name_H-M   'P 1'
#
loop_
_entity.id
_entity.type
_entity.pdbx_description
1 polymer ?
#
loop_
_entity_poly.entity_id
_entity_poly.type
_entity_poly.pdbx_seq_one_letter_code
_entity_poly.pdbx_strand_id
1 'polypeptide(L)' 'TAGQVNAWYHHGNPARNPGGAVLVDDPDLRAARLALTGAIRVVLRNALTLLGLDAPERMERAESDDEPGEG' A
#
# COMPACT_ATOMS: atom_id res chain seq x y z
N THR A 1 -4.85 0.32 -11.65
CA THR A 1 -5.27 1.55 -10.96
C THR A 1 -4.87 1.48 -9.49
N ALA A 2 -5.72 1.16 -8.50
CA ALA A 2 -5.27 0.97 -7.10
C ALA A 2 -4.90 -0.49 -6.77
N GLY A 3 -5.66 -1.45 -7.32
CA GLY A 3 -5.43 -2.88 -7.10
C GLY A 3 -4.06 -3.39 -7.59
N GLN A 4 -3.53 -2.80 -8.67
CA GLN A 4 -2.17 -3.12 -9.16
C GLN A 4 -1.08 -2.70 -8.17
N VAL A 5 -1.24 -1.54 -7.50
CA VAL A 5 -0.31 -1.07 -6.47
C VAL A 5 -0.38 -1.99 -5.25
N ASN A 6 -1.59 -2.39 -4.85
CA ASN A 6 -1.78 -3.33 -3.75
C ASN A 6 -1.15 -4.70 -4.04
N ALA A 7 -1.34 -5.22 -5.25
CA ALA A 7 -0.71 -6.46 -5.69
C ALA A 7 0.82 -6.38 -5.69
N TRP A 8 1.38 -5.26 -6.17
CA TRP A 8 2.83 -5.02 -6.13
C TRP A 8 3.36 -4.98 -4.69
N TYR A 9 2.69 -4.27 -3.78
CA TYR A 9 3.05 -4.21 -2.37
C TYR A 9 3.03 -5.60 -1.72
N HIS A 10 1.97 -6.38 -1.93
CA HIS A 10 1.86 -7.73 -1.37
C HIS A 10 2.86 -8.71 -1.98
N HIS A 11 3.15 -8.59 -3.27
CA HIS A 11 4.18 -9.39 -3.93
C HIS A 11 5.57 -9.11 -3.35
N GLY A 12 5.84 -7.86 -2.96
CA GLY A 12 7.07 -7.43 -2.29
C GLY A 12 7.13 -7.67 -0.78
N ASN A 13 6.26 -8.53 -0.22
CA ASN A 13 6.34 -8.88 1.20
C ASN A 13 7.74 -9.45 1.52
N PRO A 14 8.51 -8.85 2.44
CA PRO A 14 9.87 -9.30 2.76
C PRO A 14 9.97 -10.77 3.19
N ALA A 15 8.93 -11.31 3.84
CA ALA A 15 8.87 -12.71 4.25
C ALA A 15 8.66 -13.68 3.06
N ARG A 16 8.18 -13.18 1.91
CA ARG A 16 7.89 -14.00 0.71
C ARG A 16 8.83 -13.71 -0.46
N ASN A 17 9.17 -12.44 -0.69
CA ASN A 17 10.07 -12.00 -1.75
C ASN A 17 10.83 -10.72 -1.33
N PRO A 18 11.99 -10.86 -0.66
CA PRO A 18 12.80 -9.73 -0.21
C PRO A 18 13.21 -8.79 -1.35
N GLY A 19 13.52 -9.34 -2.53
CA GLY A 19 13.94 -8.56 -3.70
C GLY A 19 12.83 -7.66 -4.26
N GLY A 20 11.56 -7.98 -3.97
CA GLY A 20 10.40 -7.18 -4.37
C GLY A 20 10.01 -6.08 -3.37
N ALA A 21 10.60 -6.04 -2.17
CA ALA A 21 10.21 -5.10 -1.12
C ALA A 21 10.52 -3.64 -1.48
N VAL A 22 9.75 -2.69 -0.95
CA VAL A 22 10.07 -1.25 -1.14
C VAL A 22 11.37 -0.89 -0.43
N LEU A 23 11.53 -1.38 0.79
CA LEU A 23 12.72 -1.19 1.62
C LEU A 23 13.69 -2.35 1.37
N VAL A 24 14.63 -2.13 0.46
CA VAL A 24 15.72 -3.05 0.13
C VAL A 24 17.07 -2.43 0.45
N ASP A 25 18.12 -3.26 0.53
CA ASP A 25 19.46 -2.82 0.90
C ASP A 25 20.09 -1.89 -0.15
N ASP A 26 19.89 -2.22 -1.43
CA ASP A 26 20.35 -1.40 -2.55
C ASP A 26 19.75 0.02 -2.46
N PRO A 27 20.58 1.05 -2.24
CA PRO A 27 20.13 2.41 -2.02
C PRO A 27 19.48 3.04 -3.25
N ASP A 28 19.94 2.73 -4.45
CA ASP A 28 19.42 3.32 -5.69
C ASP A 28 18.07 2.70 -6.04
N LEU A 29 17.96 1.38 -5.90
CA LEU A 29 16.68 0.68 -6.09
C LEU A 29 15.64 1.10 -5.04
N ARG A 30 16.06 1.25 -3.77
CA ARG A 30 15.19 1.77 -2.70
C ARG A 30 14.72 3.19 -3.01
N ALA A 31 15.60 4.08 -3.44
CA ALA A 31 15.25 5.45 -3.80
C ALA A 31 14.23 5.48 -4.96
N ALA A 32 14.44 4.68 -6.00
CA ALA A 32 13.50 4.58 -7.12
C ALA A 32 12.11 4.10 -6.67
N ARG A 33 12.04 3.07 -5.81
CA ARG A 33 10.78 2.55 -5.28
C ARG A 33 10.07 3.55 -4.36
N LEU A 34 10.81 4.30 -3.56
CA LEU A 34 10.26 5.38 -2.72
C LEU A 34 9.73 6.56 -3.56
N ALA A 35 10.41 6.92 -4.64
CA ALA A 35 9.92 7.95 -5.57
C ALA A 35 8.60 7.50 -6.23
N LEU A 36 8.53 6.23 -6.66
CA LEU A 36 7.33 5.63 -7.23
C LEU A 36 6.16 5.63 -6.22
N THR A 37 6.37 5.19 -4.98
CA THR A 37 5.31 5.20 -3.96
C THR A 37 4.86 6.62 -3.62
N GLY A 38 5.79 7.59 -3.57
CA GLY A 38 5.47 9.00 -3.42
C GLY A 38 4.56 9.52 -4.54
N ALA A 39 4.89 9.23 -5.79
CA ALA A 39 4.07 9.62 -6.94
C ALA A 39 2.68 8.97 -6.89
N ILE A 40 2.60 7.68 -6.59
CA ILE A 40 1.33 6.96 -6.44
C ILE A 40 0.48 7.58 -5.33
N ARG A 41 1.07 7.93 -4.17
CA ARG A 41 0.37 8.59 -3.07
C ARG A 41 -0.29 9.89 -3.53
N VAL A 42 0.43 10.72 -4.27
CA VAL A 42 -0.11 12.00 -4.79
C VAL A 42 -1.26 11.75 -5.77
N VAL A 43 -1.10 10.81 -6.70
CA VAL A 43 -2.16 10.47 -7.67
C VAL A 43 -3.41 9.97 -6.97
N LEU A 44 -3.27 9.05 -6.00
CA LEU A 44 -4.40 8.51 -5.25
C LEU A 44 -5.08 9.58 -4.41
N ARG A 45 -4.32 10.43 -3.71
CA ARG A 45 -4.87 11.56 -2.95
C ARG A 45 -5.70 12.46 -3.86
N ASN A 46 -5.13 12.90 -4.99
CA ASN A 46 -5.81 13.79 -5.92
C ASN A 46 -7.10 13.13 -6.47
N ALA A 47 -7.04 11.84 -6.83
CA ALA A 47 -8.20 11.11 -7.32
C ALA A 47 -9.31 11.00 -6.26
N LEU A 48 -8.97 10.68 -5.00
CA LEU A 48 -9.92 10.62 -3.89
C LEU A 48 -10.54 11.99 -3.61
N THR A 49 -9.73 13.06 -3.59
CA THR A 49 -10.22 14.43 -3.42
C THR A 49 -11.21 14.84 -4.51
N LEU A 50 -10.94 14.49 -5.78
CA LEU A 50 -11.87 14.76 -6.88
C LEU A 50 -13.21 14.02 -6.73
N LEU A 51 -13.22 12.88 -6.04
CA LEU A 51 -14.43 12.11 -5.72
C LEU A 51 -15.13 12.58 -4.43
N GLY A 52 -14.62 13.63 -3.77
CA GLY A 52 -15.15 14.10 -2.49
C GLY A 52 -14.81 13.20 -1.30
N LEU A 53 -13.79 12.34 -1.44
CA LEU A 53 -13.33 11.42 -0.40
C LEU A 53 -12.06 11.94 0.27
N ASP A 54 -11.92 11.63 1.57
CA ASP A 54 -10.67 11.87 2.28
C ASP A 54 -9.63 10.78 1.97
N ALA A 55 -8.35 11.15 2.03
CA ALA A 55 -7.22 10.27 1.76
C ALA A 55 -6.33 10.17 3.01
N PRO A 56 -6.74 9.40 4.02
CA PRO A 56 -6.10 9.41 5.34
C PRO A 56 -4.67 8.86 5.29
N GLU A 57 -3.79 9.45 6.10
CA GLU A 57 -2.38 9.03 6.20
C GLU A 57 -2.19 7.71 6.96
N ARG A 58 -3.13 7.40 7.86
CA ARG A 58 -3.21 6.15 8.64
C ARG A 58 -4.63 5.64 8.59
N MET A 59 -4.79 4.36 8.25
CA MET A 59 -6.06 3.65 8.34
C MET A 59 -5.96 2.63 9.46
N GLU A 60 -6.91 2.65 10.38
CA GLU A 60 -7.05 1.59 11.36
C GLU A 60 -7.88 0.48 10.73
N ARG A 61 -7.43 -0.77 10.88
CA ARG A 61 -8.26 -1.91 10.52
C ARG A 61 -9.38 -1.95 11.56
N ALA A 62 -10.62 -1.79 11.13
CA ALA A 62 -11.76 -2.06 11.99
C ALA A 62 -11.57 -3.48 12.57
N GLU A 63 -11.74 -3.62 13.88
CA GLU A 63 -11.80 -4.92 14.54
C GLU A 63 -12.76 -5.78 13.71
N SER A 64 -12.26 -6.89 13.20
CA SER A 64 -13.02 -7.73 12.28
C SER A 64 -14.35 -8.09 12.93
N ASP A 65 -15.44 -8.08 12.15
CA ASP A 65 -16.66 -8.84 12.42
C ASP A 65 -16.30 -10.35 12.39
N ASP A 66 -15.45 -10.77 13.33
CA ASP A 66 -15.21 -12.15 13.69
C ASP A 66 -16.39 -12.51 14.59
N GLU A 67 -17.59 -12.60 14.01
CA GLU A 67 -18.71 -13.28 14.66
C GLU A 67 -18.25 -14.71 14.90
N PRO A 68 -18.10 -15.16 16.16
CA PRO A 68 -17.88 -16.56 16.41
C PRO A 68 -19.13 -17.30 15.92
N GLY A 69 -18.97 -18.10 14.86
CA GLY A 69 -20.03 -18.94 14.34
C GLY A 69 -20.71 -19.71 15.47
N GLU A 70 -22.02 -19.49 15.60
CA GLU A 70 -22.88 -20.26 16.49
C GLU A 70 -22.76 -21.75 16.13
N GLY A 71 -22.30 -22.54 17.10
CA GLY A 71 -22.35 -23.99 17.09
C GLY A 71 -23.36 -24.50 18.10
#